data_AF-A0A0C9VSH9-F1
#
_entry.id   AF-A0A0C9VSH9-F1
#
_cell.length_a   1.000
_cell.length_b   1.000
_cell.length_c   1.000
_cell.angle_alpha   90.00
_cell.angle_beta   90.00
_cell.angle_gamma   90.00
#
_symmetry.space_group_name_H-M   'P 1'
#
loop_
_entity.id
_entity.type
_entity.pdbx_description
1 polymer ?
#
loop_
_entity_poly.entity_id
_entity_poly.type
_entity_poly.pdbx_seq_one_letter_code
_entity_poly.pdbx_strand_id
1 'polypeptide(L)'
;MRLSRAWFDRNYWALGANWSTPEYPIGRPLVEVFWVRIDNIDGEDPGQLYGIIKASDGLSTQTLYDRDKSNYQTVRPGEYAQLIGPPRAISAAGDFLIDLSLYDYDSVSPDDEICKDQITWNVYDPFNEYDKLHTTQISGQYGAATTNYVVMTDACEALIEVILINGDEEDPANVYGSITASNGFGERQLFHRSSSDYIDVSPGKPIPVLRNSMAIARTNELRIAKGSVIFVPQVATSSKQIITGVYGKVEVRITWY
;
A
#
# COMPACT_ATOMS: atom_id res chain seq x y z
N MET A 1 10.52 -24.55 66.96
CA MET A 1 11.25 -23.97 65.80
C MET A 1 10.67 -22.58 65.52
N ARG A 2 10.97 -21.61 66.41
CA ARG A 2 11.68 -20.32 66.17
C ARG A 2 11.14 -19.54 64.96
N LEU A 3 10.12 -18.69 65.14
CA LEU A 3 10.09 -17.28 65.63
C LEU A 3 10.29 -16.22 64.53
N SER A 4 9.34 -15.29 64.50
CA SER A 4 9.18 -14.07 63.70
C SER A 4 10.39 -13.12 63.65
N ARG A 5 10.51 -12.30 62.60
CA ARG A 5 10.79 -10.86 62.76
C ARG A 5 10.60 -9.99 61.50
N ALA A 6 10.14 -8.78 61.77
CA ALA A 6 10.08 -7.59 60.95
C ALA A 6 11.48 -6.99 60.64
N TRP A 7 11.56 -6.33 59.46
CA TRP A 7 12.33 -5.13 59.08
C TRP A 7 13.84 -5.03 59.36
N PHE A 8 14.63 -4.83 58.29
CA PHE A 8 15.79 -3.92 58.24
C PHE A 8 16.06 -3.45 56.80
N ASP A 9 16.06 -2.13 56.61
CA ASP A 9 16.70 -1.42 55.49
C ASP A 9 18.21 -1.75 55.41
N ARG A 10 18.76 -1.79 54.19
CA ARG A 10 19.86 -0.90 53.74
C ARG A 10 20.48 -1.36 52.41
N ASN A 11 20.46 -0.41 51.47
CA ASN A 11 21.43 -0.14 50.41
C ASN A 11 22.72 -0.98 50.43
N TYR A 12 22.90 -1.79 49.39
CA TYR A 12 24.21 -2.09 48.82
C TYR A 12 24.17 -1.88 47.31
N TRP A 13 25.06 -1.00 46.87
CA TRP A 13 25.44 -0.64 45.52
C TRP A 13 25.53 -1.86 44.60
N ALA A 14 24.68 -1.90 43.58
CA ALA A 14 24.88 -2.77 42.42
C ALA A 14 25.29 -1.88 41.24
N LEU A 15 26.50 -2.18 40.77
CA LEU A 15 27.20 -1.57 39.65
C LEU A 15 26.28 -1.48 38.41
N GLY A 16 26.39 -0.35 37.71
CA GLY A 16 25.69 -0.08 36.47
C GLY A 16 25.98 -1.15 35.42
N ALA A 17 25.03 -2.07 35.27
CA ALA A 17 24.82 -2.75 34.00
C ALA A 17 23.92 -1.83 33.17
N ASN A 18 24.54 -1.02 32.32
CA ASN A 18 23.87 -0.44 31.17
C ASN A 18 23.46 -1.62 30.27
N TRP A 19 22.29 -2.20 30.54
CA TRP A 19 21.56 -2.91 29.51
C TRP A 19 21.02 -1.83 28.58
N SER A 20 21.86 -1.39 27.65
CA SER A 20 21.33 -0.82 26.41
C SER A 20 20.56 -1.96 25.76
N THR A 21 19.25 -2.06 26.05
CA THR A 21 18.33 -2.70 25.12
C THR A 21 18.64 -2.08 23.77
N PRO A 22 19.01 -2.85 22.74
CA PRO A 22 19.06 -2.29 21.40
C PRO A 22 17.72 -1.61 21.20
N GLU A 23 17.70 -0.29 21.01
CA GLU A 23 16.54 0.40 20.48
C GLU A 23 16.36 -0.18 19.08
N TYR A 24 15.65 -1.30 18.98
CA TYR A 24 15.13 -1.74 17.72
C TYR A 24 14.28 -0.59 17.23
N PRO A 25 14.56 -0.03 16.04
CA PRO A 25 13.74 1.04 15.53
C PRO A 25 12.30 0.52 15.48
N ILE A 26 11.43 1.22 16.21
CA ILE A 26 10.04 0.82 16.43
C ILE A 26 9.30 1.15 15.13
N GLY A 27 8.48 0.21 14.64
CA GLY A 27 7.56 0.53 13.56
C GLY A 27 6.51 1.53 14.04
N ARG A 28 5.70 2.03 13.12
CA ARG A 28 4.61 2.97 13.43
C ARG A 28 3.29 2.46 12.88
N PRO A 29 2.16 2.93 13.41
CA PRO A 29 0.88 2.61 12.81
C PRO A 29 0.79 3.17 11.39
N LEU A 30 0.48 2.32 10.41
CA LEU A 30 0.38 2.67 8.99
C LEU A 30 -0.84 2.04 8.34
N VAL A 31 -1.36 2.69 7.30
CA VAL A 31 -2.46 2.18 6.48
C VAL A 31 -1.95 1.77 5.11
N GLU A 32 -2.41 0.62 4.62
CA GLU A 32 -2.28 0.21 3.22
C GLU A 32 -3.67 0.08 2.61
N VAL A 33 -3.92 0.81 1.51
CA VAL A 33 -5.12 0.64 0.67
C VAL A 33 -4.77 -0.29 -0.50
N PHE A 34 -5.41 -1.45 -0.57
CA PHE A 34 -5.10 -2.43 -1.61
C PHE A 34 -5.80 -2.12 -2.92
N TRP A 35 -7.11 -1.89 -2.85
CA TRP A 35 -7.96 -1.66 -4.00
C TRP A 35 -9.20 -0.85 -3.65
N VAL A 36 -9.75 -0.21 -4.68
CA VAL A 36 -11.09 0.36 -4.68
C VAL A 36 -11.84 -0.29 -5.83
N ARG A 37 -12.88 -1.05 -5.53
CA ARG A 37 -13.71 -1.78 -6.49
C ARG A 37 -14.95 -0.96 -6.79
N ILE A 38 -15.31 -0.84 -8.06
CA ILE A 38 -16.56 -0.21 -8.48
C ILE A 38 -17.64 -1.29 -8.45
N ASP A 39 -18.61 -1.18 -7.55
CA ASP A 39 -19.66 -2.19 -7.38
C ASP A 39 -20.83 -1.96 -8.33
N ASN A 40 -21.18 -0.70 -8.57
CA ASN A 40 -22.16 -0.25 -9.55
C ASN A 40 -21.70 1.08 -10.15
N ILE A 41 -21.79 1.18 -11.47
CA ILE A 41 -21.56 2.42 -12.23
C ILE A 41 -22.87 2.68 -12.96
N ASP A 42 -23.81 3.38 -12.29
CA ASP A 42 -25.11 3.85 -12.83
C ASP A 42 -26.01 2.86 -13.60
N GLY A 43 -25.71 1.55 -13.55
CA GLY A 43 -26.37 0.52 -14.34
C GLY A 43 -25.70 0.24 -15.69
N GLU A 44 -24.58 0.88 -15.99
CA GLU A 44 -23.74 0.66 -17.16
C GLU A 44 -22.73 -0.49 -17.01
N ASP A 45 -22.34 -1.08 -18.15
CA ASP A 45 -21.32 -2.13 -18.23
C ASP A 45 -20.69 -2.23 -19.65
N PRO A 46 -19.57 -1.54 -19.93
CA PRO A 46 -18.75 -0.74 -19.01
C PRO A 46 -19.25 0.69 -18.84
N GLY A 47 -18.88 1.33 -17.72
CA GLY A 47 -19.00 2.78 -17.53
C GLY A 47 -17.64 3.50 -17.65
N GLN A 48 -17.67 4.82 -17.52
CA GLN A 48 -16.59 5.78 -17.73
C GLN A 48 -16.22 6.51 -16.43
N LEU A 49 -15.54 5.80 -15.53
CA LEU A 49 -15.15 6.28 -14.21
C LEU A 49 -14.15 7.45 -14.27
N TYR A 50 -14.47 8.55 -13.60
CA TYR A 50 -13.54 9.63 -13.32
C TYR A 50 -13.72 10.17 -11.89
N GLY A 51 -12.85 11.09 -11.48
CA GLY A 51 -12.88 11.72 -10.18
C GLY A 51 -11.58 11.51 -9.40
N ILE A 52 -11.68 11.61 -8.08
CA ILE A 52 -10.51 11.66 -7.21
C ILE A 52 -10.72 10.83 -5.95
N ILE A 53 -9.65 10.16 -5.53
CA ILE A 53 -9.57 9.52 -4.21
C ILE A 53 -8.34 10.05 -3.51
N LYS A 54 -8.51 10.53 -2.28
CA LYS A 54 -7.45 11.11 -1.46
C LYS A 54 -7.38 10.43 -0.10
N ALA A 55 -6.18 10.29 0.44
CA ALA A 55 -5.97 9.97 1.84
C ALA A 55 -5.35 11.19 2.55
N SER A 56 -5.89 11.57 3.70
CA SER A 56 -5.32 12.63 4.54
C SER A 56 -4.99 12.06 5.90
N ASP A 57 -3.76 12.28 6.36
CA ASP A 57 -3.29 11.97 7.71
C ASP A 57 -2.67 13.22 8.35
N GLY A 58 -2.12 13.08 9.56
CA GLY A 58 -1.47 14.18 10.27
C GLY A 58 -0.22 14.77 9.60
N LEU A 59 0.27 14.21 8.48
CA LEU A 59 1.44 14.68 7.76
C LEU A 59 1.06 15.43 6.47
N SER A 60 0.17 14.87 5.66
CA SER A 60 -0.30 15.50 4.41
C SER A 60 -1.53 14.83 3.81
N THR A 61 -2.19 15.52 2.89
CA THR A 61 -3.09 14.88 1.92
C THR A 61 -2.30 14.28 0.76
N GLN A 62 -2.70 13.10 0.30
CA GLN A 62 -2.08 12.34 -0.77
C GLN A 62 -3.14 11.81 -1.73
N THR A 63 -2.85 11.82 -3.03
CA THR A 63 -3.76 11.31 -4.05
C THR A 63 -3.56 9.81 -4.23
N LEU A 64 -4.65 9.04 -4.18
CA LEU A 64 -4.68 7.61 -4.45
C LEU A 64 -5.14 7.30 -5.88
N TYR A 65 -6.08 8.08 -6.40
CA TYR A 65 -6.63 7.98 -7.75
C TYR A 65 -6.98 9.39 -8.23
N ASP A 66 -6.72 9.68 -9.51
CA ASP A 66 -7.00 10.98 -10.12
C ASP A 66 -7.22 10.79 -11.62
N ARG A 67 -8.46 10.96 -12.05
CA ARG A 67 -8.82 10.97 -13.47
C ARG A 67 -9.75 12.15 -13.71
N ASP A 68 -9.36 13.00 -14.64
CA ASP A 68 -10.24 14.04 -15.16
C ASP A 68 -11.33 13.43 -16.05
N LYS A 69 -12.47 14.11 -16.17
CA LYS A 69 -13.58 13.75 -17.05
C LYS A 69 -13.15 13.50 -18.50
N SER A 70 -12.15 14.23 -19.01
CA SER A 70 -11.58 14.05 -20.35
C SER A 70 -10.64 12.84 -20.50
N ASN A 71 -10.25 12.20 -19.39
CA ASN A 71 -9.34 11.07 -19.33
C ASN A 71 -9.87 10.00 -18.35
N TYR A 72 -11.16 9.70 -18.46
CA TYR A 72 -11.82 8.67 -17.65
C TYR A 72 -11.15 7.29 -17.82
N GLN A 73 -11.42 6.42 -16.85
CA GLN A 73 -11.10 5.01 -16.92
C GLN A 73 -12.36 4.22 -17.28
N THR A 74 -12.33 3.48 -18.39
CA THR A 74 -13.38 2.51 -18.68
C THR A 74 -13.31 1.37 -17.66
N VAL A 75 -14.41 1.10 -16.95
CA VAL A 75 -14.50 0.06 -15.92
C VAL A 75 -15.83 -0.68 -16.00
N ARG A 76 -15.83 -1.97 -15.65
CA ARG A 76 -17.05 -2.74 -15.44
C ARG A 76 -17.37 -2.87 -13.94
N PRO A 77 -18.64 -3.07 -13.56
CA PRO A 77 -18.98 -3.50 -12.21
C PRO A 77 -18.15 -4.72 -11.77
N GLY A 78 -17.53 -4.63 -10.60
CA GLY A 78 -16.59 -5.61 -10.07
C GLY A 78 -15.11 -5.33 -10.39
N GLU A 79 -14.80 -4.43 -11.31
CA GLU A 79 -13.42 -4.01 -11.61
C GLU A 79 -12.92 -2.90 -10.66
N TYR A 80 -11.63 -2.62 -10.73
CA TYR A 80 -10.94 -1.74 -9.79
C TYR A 80 -10.59 -0.38 -10.41
N ALA A 81 -10.74 0.68 -9.63
CA ALA A 81 -10.11 1.97 -9.93
C ALA A 81 -8.58 1.81 -9.94
N GLN A 82 -7.92 2.32 -10.98
CA GLN A 82 -6.47 2.20 -11.14
C GLN A 82 -5.74 3.17 -10.20
N LEU A 83 -5.51 2.73 -8.96
CA LEU A 83 -4.80 3.54 -7.96
C LEU A 83 -3.36 3.82 -8.40
N ILE A 84 -2.94 5.08 -8.28
CA ILE A 84 -1.61 5.62 -8.61
C ILE A 84 -0.79 5.98 -7.36
N GLY A 85 -1.40 5.93 -6.17
CA GLY A 85 -0.79 6.34 -4.92
C GLY A 85 -1.18 5.44 -3.74
N PRO A 86 -0.79 5.81 -2.52
CA PRO A 86 -0.11 7.06 -2.18
C PRO A 86 1.42 6.99 -2.45
N PRO A 87 2.11 8.13 -2.64
CA PRO A 87 3.56 8.17 -2.81
C PRO A 87 4.34 7.78 -1.55
N ARG A 88 3.70 7.88 -0.36
CA ARG A 88 4.19 7.32 0.90
C ARG A 88 3.09 6.58 1.64
N ALA A 89 3.44 5.70 2.57
CA ALA A 89 2.47 5.06 3.45
C ALA A 89 1.63 6.13 4.20
N ILE A 90 0.34 5.84 4.40
CA ILE A 90 -0.56 6.71 5.17
C ILE A 90 -0.28 6.44 6.64
N SER A 91 -0.07 7.50 7.42
CA SER A 91 0.16 7.40 8.86
C SER A 91 -1.15 7.16 9.59
N ALA A 92 -1.16 6.18 10.50
CA ALA A 92 -2.25 5.96 11.46
C ALA A 92 -1.83 6.32 12.90
N ALA A 93 -0.75 7.10 13.05
CA ALA A 93 -0.31 7.60 14.37
C ALA A 93 -1.30 8.62 14.96
N GLY A 94 -2.13 9.22 14.12
CA GLY A 94 -3.30 10.01 14.51
C GLY A 94 -4.48 9.65 13.61
N ASP A 95 -5.50 10.49 13.62
CA ASP A 95 -6.67 10.32 12.76
C ASP A 95 -6.27 10.41 11.29
N PHE A 96 -6.96 9.63 10.46
CA PHE A 96 -6.86 9.73 9.02
C PHE A 96 -8.23 9.59 8.38
N LEU A 97 -8.34 10.02 7.14
CA LEU A 97 -9.51 9.78 6.30
C LEU A 97 -9.12 9.41 4.87
N ILE A 98 -9.99 8.64 4.22
CA ILE A 98 -9.93 8.31 2.80
C ILE A 98 -11.19 8.92 2.17
N ASP A 99 -11.02 9.98 1.39
CA ASP A 99 -12.07 10.70 0.69
C ASP A 99 -12.23 10.13 -0.73
N LEU A 100 -13.45 9.75 -1.08
CA LEU A 100 -13.81 9.25 -2.40
C LEU A 100 -14.80 10.23 -3.02
N SER A 101 -14.50 10.71 -4.22
CA SER A 101 -15.40 11.53 -5.03
C SER A 101 -15.32 11.04 -6.48
N LEU A 102 -16.16 10.07 -6.81
CA LEU A 102 -16.15 9.33 -8.07
C LEU A 102 -17.46 9.52 -8.84
N TYR A 103 -17.35 9.62 -10.15
CA TYR A 103 -18.43 9.90 -11.08
C TYR A 103 -18.31 9.02 -12.32
N ASP A 104 -19.44 8.74 -12.95
CA ASP A 104 -19.52 8.22 -14.30
C ASP A 104 -19.67 9.37 -15.30
N TYR A 105 -18.89 9.34 -16.38
CA TYR A 105 -18.94 10.37 -17.39
C TYR A 105 -20.04 10.11 -18.41
N ASP A 106 -20.84 11.15 -18.64
CA ASP A 106 -21.95 11.08 -19.57
C ASP A 106 -21.86 12.14 -20.69
N SER A 107 -22.14 11.74 -21.92
CA SER A 107 -21.97 12.61 -23.10
C SER A 107 -23.21 13.44 -23.43
N VAL A 108 -24.39 12.96 -23.04
CA VAL A 108 -25.70 13.54 -23.37
C VAL A 108 -26.51 13.93 -22.13
N SER A 109 -26.10 13.47 -20.95
CA SER A 109 -26.69 13.77 -19.65
C SER A 109 -25.67 14.48 -18.74
N PRO A 110 -26.11 15.00 -17.57
CA PRO A 110 -25.20 15.25 -16.46
C PRO A 110 -24.48 13.96 -16.04
N ASP A 111 -23.24 14.11 -15.56
CA ASP A 111 -22.46 12.99 -15.02
C ASP A 111 -23.10 12.42 -13.74
N ASP A 112 -23.01 11.10 -13.58
CA ASP A 112 -23.68 10.40 -12.49
C ASP A 112 -22.74 10.15 -11.31
N GLU A 113 -23.20 10.53 -10.11
CA GLU A 113 -22.42 10.33 -8.89
C GLU A 113 -22.37 8.84 -8.50
N ILE A 114 -21.17 8.28 -8.56
CA ILE A 114 -20.91 6.90 -8.11
C ILE A 114 -20.74 6.84 -6.61
N CYS A 115 -19.93 7.72 -6.03
CA CYS A 115 -19.85 7.90 -4.58
C CYS A 115 -19.19 9.22 -4.22
N LYS A 116 -19.65 9.84 -3.13
CA LYS A 116 -19.05 11.04 -2.56
C LYS A 116 -19.14 11.05 -1.04
N ASP A 117 -18.16 10.41 -0.39
CA ASP A 117 -18.09 10.35 1.06
C ASP A 117 -16.68 9.97 1.54
N GLN A 118 -16.50 9.85 2.86
CA GLN A 118 -15.23 9.61 3.52
C GLN A 118 -15.28 8.35 4.40
N ILE A 119 -14.22 7.55 4.32
CA ILE A 119 -13.87 6.57 5.36
C ILE A 119 -13.05 7.32 6.39
N THR A 120 -13.48 7.33 7.66
CA THR A 120 -12.75 8.00 8.74
C THR A 120 -12.21 6.99 9.74
N TRP A 121 -11.03 7.27 10.28
CA TRP A 121 -10.42 6.52 11.37
C TRP A 121 -10.06 7.46 12.50
N ASN A 122 -10.68 7.27 13.65
CA ASN A 122 -10.40 8.01 14.87
C ASN A 122 -9.49 7.16 15.76
N VAL A 123 -8.25 7.60 16.01
CA VAL A 123 -7.27 6.83 16.80
C VAL A 123 -7.72 6.57 18.24
N TYR A 124 -8.65 7.39 18.76
CA TYR A 124 -9.19 7.26 20.12
C TYR A 124 -10.44 6.39 20.19
N ASP A 125 -10.93 5.83 19.08
CA ASP A 125 -12.03 4.88 19.10
C ASP A 125 -11.59 3.56 19.76
N PRO A 126 -12.16 3.17 20.92
CA PRO A 126 -11.78 1.94 21.62
C PRO A 126 -12.20 0.67 20.87
N PHE A 127 -12.99 0.77 19.81
CA PHE A 127 -13.46 -0.36 19.00
C PHE A 127 -12.67 -0.56 17.71
N ASN A 128 -11.61 0.23 17.48
CA ASN A 128 -10.73 0.06 16.34
C ASN A 128 -10.13 -1.35 16.26
N GLU A 129 -10.24 -1.98 15.10
CA GLU A 129 -9.59 -3.26 14.81
C GLU A 129 -8.33 -3.03 13.96
N TYR A 130 -7.16 -3.01 14.61
CA TYR A 130 -5.88 -3.02 13.92
C TYR A 130 -5.55 -4.43 13.38
N ASP A 131 -4.61 -4.48 12.43
CA ASP A 131 -4.03 -5.71 11.87
C ASP A 131 -5.09 -6.67 11.28
N LYS A 132 -6.14 -6.08 10.71
CA LYS A 132 -7.25 -6.77 10.07
C LYS A 132 -7.66 -6.05 8.79
N LEU A 133 -8.02 -6.81 7.76
CA LEU A 133 -8.59 -6.24 6.55
C LEU A 133 -9.96 -5.63 6.83
N HIS A 134 -10.09 -4.36 6.48
CA HIS A 134 -11.33 -3.61 6.43
C HIS A 134 -11.85 -3.58 5.00
N THR A 135 -13.17 -3.69 4.85
CA THR A 135 -13.85 -3.57 3.56
C THR A 135 -15.06 -2.68 3.75
N THR A 136 -15.00 -1.46 3.20
CA THR A 136 -16.00 -0.42 3.44
C THR A 136 -16.58 0.02 2.11
N GLN A 137 -17.90 -0.09 1.97
CA GLN A 137 -18.64 0.40 0.81
C GLN A 137 -19.13 1.83 1.06
N ILE A 138 -19.05 2.66 0.03
CA ILE A 138 -19.68 3.97 -0.03
C ILE A 138 -20.61 3.97 -1.24
N SER A 139 -21.86 4.36 -1.02
CA SER A 139 -22.87 4.50 -2.07
C SER A 139 -23.08 5.97 -2.41
N GLY A 140 -23.12 6.26 -3.70
CA GLY A 140 -23.63 7.53 -4.23
C GLY A 140 -25.09 7.38 -4.66
N GLN A 141 -25.60 8.41 -5.34
CA GLN A 141 -26.96 8.39 -5.86
C GLN A 141 -27.17 7.32 -6.95
N TYR A 142 -26.15 7.09 -7.78
CA TYR A 142 -26.25 6.22 -8.95
C TYR A 142 -25.28 5.05 -8.93
N GLY A 143 -24.30 5.03 -8.03
CA GLY A 143 -23.33 3.95 -7.94
C GLY A 143 -22.93 3.57 -6.53
N ALA A 144 -21.92 2.72 -6.45
CA ALA A 144 -21.23 2.42 -5.22
C ALA A 144 -19.80 1.95 -5.50
N ALA A 145 -18.90 2.25 -4.57
CA ALA A 145 -17.54 1.76 -4.56
C ALA A 145 -17.19 1.14 -3.20
N THR A 146 -16.40 0.06 -3.22
CA THR A 146 -15.88 -0.59 -2.02
C THR A 146 -14.37 -0.40 -1.92
N THR A 147 -13.89 0.09 -0.78
CA THR A 147 -12.46 0.21 -0.48
C THR A 147 -12.00 -0.91 0.43
N ASN A 148 -10.86 -1.52 0.12
CA ASN A 148 -10.20 -2.51 0.97
C ASN A 148 -8.86 -2.01 1.46
N TYR A 149 -8.67 -2.05 2.76
CA TYR A 149 -7.49 -1.50 3.42
C TYR A 149 -7.19 -2.24 4.72
N VAL A 150 -5.99 -2.05 5.26
CA VAL A 150 -5.61 -2.51 6.59
C VAL A 150 -4.98 -1.35 7.35
N VAL A 151 -5.32 -1.21 8.62
CA VAL A 151 -4.61 -0.34 9.56
C VAL A 151 -3.72 -1.22 10.42
N MET A 152 -2.41 -1.13 10.23
CA MET A 152 -1.44 -1.95 10.95
C MET A 152 -0.97 -1.21 12.21
N THR A 153 -0.85 -1.91 13.34
CA THR A 153 -0.44 -1.26 14.59
C THR A 153 1.07 -0.97 14.63
N ASP A 154 1.87 -1.79 13.95
CA ASP A 154 3.32 -1.77 14.00
C ASP A 154 3.90 -2.15 12.64
N ALA A 155 4.15 -1.14 11.81
CA ALA A 155 4.54 -1.30 10.42
C ALA A 155 5.70 -0.38 10.01
N CYS A 156 6.36 -0.78 8.92
CA CYS A 156 7.34 0.02 8.21
C CYS A 156 6.79 0.36 6.82
N GLU A 157 7.30 1.44 6.25
CA GLU A 157 7.06 1.75 4.85
C GLU A 157 8.17 1.14 3.99
N ALA A 158 7.79 0.38 2.96
CA ALA A 158 8.68 -0.13 1.94
C ALA A 158 8.61 0.74 0.68
N LEU A 159 9.73 1.36 0.31
CA LEU A 159 9.91 1.93 -1.03
C LEU A 159 10.52 0.87 -1.95
N ILE A 160 9.79 0.54 -3.01
CA ILE A 160 10.05 -0.55 -3.94
C ILE A 160 10.52 0.01 -5.27
N GLU A 161 11.73 -0.37 -5.68
CA GLU A 161 12.24 -0.12 -7.03
C GLU A 161 12.49 -1.45 -7.75
N VAL A 162 12.12 -1.51 -9.03
CA VAL A 162 12.41 -2.66 -9.90
C VAL A 162 13.33 -2.19 -11.01
N ILE A 163 14.55 -2.71 -11.06
CA ILE A 163 15.56 -2.33 -12.04
C ILE A 163 15.73 -3.47 -13.05
N LEU A 164 15.65 -3.17 -14.34
CA LEU A 164 15.96 -4.15 -15.37
C LEU A 164 17.47 -4.44 -15.34
N ILE A 165 17.87 -5.70 -15.18
CA ILE A 165 19.28 -6.10 -15.31
C ILE A 165 19.57 -6.49 -16.75
N ASN A 166 18.72 -7.32 -17.35
CA ASN A 166 18.78 -7.73 -18.75
C ASN A 166 17.38 -8.22 -19.18
N GLY A 167 17.00 -7.97 -20.43
CA GLY A 167 15.92 -8.69 -21.10
C GLY A 167 16.50 -9.94 -21.79
N ASP A 168 16.23 -10.04 -23.08
CA ASP A 168 16.66 -11.07 -24.02
C ASP A 168 17.88 -10.66 -24.86
N GLU A 169 18.82 -9.96 -24.21
CA GLU A 169 20.05 -9.40 -24.85
C GLU A 169 19.78 -8.22 -25.80
N GLU A 170 18.58 -7.62 -25.73
CA GLU A 170 18.23 -6.39 -26.42
C GLU A 170 18.42 -5.13 -25.55
N ASP A 171 18.70 -3.98 -26.19
CA ASP A 171 18.73 -2.66 -25.57
C ASP A 171 18.12 -1.60 -26.53
N PRO A 172 16.93 -1.04 -26.22
CA PRO A 172 16.12 -1.34 -25.03
C PRO A 172 15.46 -2.73 -25.13
N ALA A 173 15.17 -3.34 -23.97
CA ALA A 173 14.35 -4.56 -23.93
C ALA A 173 12.86 -4.20 -23.91
N ASN A 174 12.04 -5.01 -24.59
CA ASN A 174 10.59 -4.88 -24.54
C ASN A 174 10.03 -5.51 -23.25
N VAL A 175 9.68 -4.69 -22.27
CA VAL A 175 9.19 -5.15 -20.97
C VAL A 175 7.66 -5.18 -20.95
N TYR A 176 7.11 -6.37 -20.69
CA TYR A 176 5.68 -6.61 -20.46
C TYR A 176 5.47 -7.71 -19.41
N GLY A 177 4.22 -7.93 -18.99
CA GLY A 177 3.85 -8.94 -18.00
C GLY A 177 3.21 -8.33 -16.76
N SER A 178 3.49 -8.88 -15.58
CA SER A 178 2.94 -8.37 -14.32
C SER A 178 3.91 -8.52 -13.16
N ILE A 179 3.96 -7.53 -12.27
CA ILE A 179 4.64 -7.61 -10.99
C ILE A 179 3.60 -7.35 -9.91
N THR A 180 3.50 -8.26 -8.94
CA THR A 180 2.63 -8.11 -7.76
C THR A 180 3.46 -7.96 -6.50
N ALA A 181 2.91 -7.25 -5.52
CA ALA A 181 3.44 -7.16 -4.16
C ALA A 181 2.37 -7.59 -3.16
N SER A 182 2.77 -8.33 -2.13
CA SER A 182 1.93 -8.70 -0.99
C SER A 182 2.61 -8.35 0.33
N ASN A 183 1.82 -7.91 1.31
CA ASN A 183 2.27 -7.61 2.67
C ASN A 183 1.72 -8.60 3.73
N GLY A 184 1.18 -9.73 3.28
CA GLY A 184 0.55 -10.74 4.16
C GLY A 184 -0.93 -10.49 4.49
N PHE A 185 -1.43 -9.26 4.34
CA PHE A 185 -2.88 -8.97 4.44
C PHE A 185 -3.54 -8.98 3.08
N GLY A 186 -2.91 -8.37 2.08
CA GLY A 186 -3.45 -8.28 0.73
C GLY A 186 -2.36 -8.26 -0.31
N GLU A 187 -2.78 -8.20 -1.57
CA GLU A 187 -1.89 -8.06 -2.72
C GLU A 187 -2.31 -6.86 -3.56
N ARG A 188 -1.33 -6.24 -4.22
CA ARG A 188 -1.56 -5.22 -5.24
C ARG A 188 -0.61 -5.39 -6.42
N GLN A 189 -1.03 -4.87 -7.56
CA GLN A 189 -0.22 -4.87 -8.77
C GLN A 189 0.73 -3.66 -8.76
N LEU A 190 2.03 -3.91 -8.94
CA LEU A 190 3.04 -2.88 -9.13
C LEU A 190 3.22 -2.53 -10.60
N PHE A 191 3.10 -3.51 -11.50
CA PHE A 191 3.27 -3.32 -12.94
C PHE A 191 2.35 -4.28 -13.68
N HIS A 192 1.75 -3.80 -14.78
CA HIS A 192 1.13 -4.66 -15.76
C HIS A 192 1.11 -4.03 -17.14
N ARG A 193 1.50 -4.82 -18.12
CA ARG A 193 1.41 -4.51 -19.55
C ARG A 193 1.18 -5.81 -20.31
N SER A 194 0.35 -5.78 -21.34
CA SER A 194 0.25 -6.90 -22.27
C SER A 194 1.45 -6.90 -23.22
N SER A 195 1.69 -8.01 -23.92
CA SER A 195 2.79 -8.09 -24.88
C SER A 195 2.62 -7.15 -26.09
N SER A 196 1.39 -6.71 -26.39
CA SER A 196 1.12 -5.73 -27.45
C SER A 196 1.28 -4.28 -26.99
N ASP A 197 1.47 -4.05 -25.69
CA ASP A 197 1.60 -2.74 -25.03
C ASP A 197 2.85 -2.74 -24.15
N TYR A 198 3.93 -3.34 -24.66
CA TYR A 198 5.21 -3.35 -23.96
C TYR A 198 5.77 -1.92 -23.83
N ILE A 199 6.70 -1.76 -22.89
CA ILE A 199 7.50 -0.54 -22.78
C ILE A 199 8.97 -0.86 -23.04
N ASP A 200 9.68 0.09 -23.61
CA ASP A 200 11.11 -0.01 -23.85
C ASP A 200 11.88 0.41 -22.60
N VAL A 201 12.69 -0.49 -22.06
CA VAL A 201 13.53 -0.24 -20.87
C VAL A 201 14.95 -0.72 -21.16
N SER A 202 15.93 0.17 -21.03
CA SER A 202 17.34 -0.20 -21.13
C SER A 202 17.84 -0.91 -19.86
N PRO A 203 18.79 -1.85 -19.96
CA PRO A 203 19.49 -2.40 -18.81
C PRO A 203 20.02 -1.32 -17.85
N GLY A 204 19.87 -1.56 -16.55
CA GLY A 204 20.21 -0.64 -15.47
C GLY A 204 19.19 0.48 -15.22
N LYS A 205 18.10 0.56 -16.00
CA LYS A 205 17.03 1.54 -15.78
C LYS A 205 15.87 0.97 -14.96
N PRO A 206 15.14 1.82 -14.22
CA PRO A 206 13.95 1.40 -13.50
C PRO A 206 12.83 1.03 -14.47
N ILE A 207 12.14 -0.07 -14.17
CA ILE A 207 10.84 -0.38 -14.74
C ILE A 207 9.81 0.48 -14.00
N PRO A 208 9.03 1.33 -14.69
CA PRO A 208 8.04 2.19 -14.06
C PRO A 208 6.94 1.35 -13.43
N VAL A 209 6.72 1.52 -12.13
CA VAL A 209 5.65 0.87 -11.37
C VAL A 209 4.51 1.86 -11.09
N LEU A 210 3.29 1.35 -10.99
CA LEU A 210 2.08 2.13 -10.69
C LEU A 210 2.14 2.75 -9.28
N ARG A 211 2.64 1.97 -8.30
CA ARG A 211 2.70 2.35 -6.88
C ARG A 211 3.99 1.80 -6.27
N ASN A 212 4.92 2.65 -5.87
CA ASN A 212 6.22 2.22 -5.34
C ASN A 212 6.32 2.18 -3.80
N SER A 213 5.39 2.77 -3.06
CA SER A 213 5.40 2.73 -1.57
C SER A 213 4.33 1.79 -1.02
N MET A 214 4.68 0.88 -0.10
CA MET A 214 3.75 -0.07 0.52
C MET A 214 3.99 -0.18 2.02
N ALA A 215 2.93 -0.15 2.83
CA ALA A 215 3.05 -0.38 4.27
C ALA A 215 3.06 -1.88 4.60
N ILE A 216 4.01 -2.30 5.44
CA ILE A 216 4.23 -3.71 5.81
C ILE A 216 4.33 -3.83 7.33
N ALA A 217 3.47 -4.63 7.95
CA ALA A 217 3.57 -4.96 9.37
C ALA A 217 4.91 -5.64 9.65
N ARG A 218 5.58 -5.31 10.77
CA ARG A 218 6.90 -5.88 11.11
C ARG A 218 6.88 -7.39 11.33
N THR A 219 5.71 -7.94 11.63
CA THR A 219 5.49 -9.39 11.78
C THR A 219 5.28 -10.12 10.46
N ASN A 220 5.10 -9.39 9.36
CA ASN A 220 4.83 -9.94 8.04
C ASN A 220 6.06 -9.77 7.12
N GLU A 221 5.95 -10.34 5.93
CA GLU A 221 6.97 -10.27 4.89
C GLU A 221 6.43 -9.53 3.68
N LEU A 222 7.28 -8.75 3.01
CA LEU A 222 7.00 -8.25 1.68
C LEU A 222 7.37 -9.31 0.65
N ARG A 223 6.39 -9.75 -0.13
CA ARG A 223 6.56 -10.76 -1.19
C ARG A 223 6.36 -10.10 -2.54
N ILE A 224 7.36 -10.22 -3.42
CA ILE A 224 7.29 -9.65 -4.78
C ILE A 224 7.24 -10.78 -5.82
N ALA A 225 6.51 -10.54 -6.91
CA ALA A 225 6.31 -11.47 -8.01
C ALA A 225 5.83 -12.84 -7.52
N LYS A 226 4.69 -12.84 -6.82
CA LYS A 226 4.06 -14.04 -6.23
C LYS A 226 5.00 -14.84 -5.31
N GLY A 227 5.86 -14.14 -4.56
CA GLY A 227 6.78 -14.76 -3.61
C GLY A 227 8.09 -15.27 -4.20
N SER A 228 8.44 -14.87 -5.43
CA SER A 228 9.75 -15.18 -6.03
C SER A 228 10.91 -14.59 -5.20
N VAL A 229 10.68 -13.44 -4.56
CA VAL A 229 11.59 -12.85 -3.57
C VAL A 229 10.80 -12.38 -2.35
N ILE A 230 11.44 -12.45 -1.19
CA ILE A 230 10.85 -12.16 0.11
C ILE A 230 11.77 -11.21 0.87
N PHE A 231 11.20 -10.13 1.41
CA PHE A 231 11.92 -9.15 2.21
C PHE A 231 11.30 -9.04 3.60
N VAL A 232 12.16 -9.07 4.62
CA VAL A 232 11.77 -8.87 6.02
C VAL A 232 11.88 -7.37 6.35
N PRO A 233 10.83 -6.75 6.93
CA PRO A 233 10.87 -5.34 7.33
C PRO A 233 12.00 -5.04 8.30
N GLN A 234 12.84 -4.06 7.95
CA GLN A 234 13.97 -3.60 8.77
C GLN A 234 14.10 -2.08 8.64
N VAL A 235 13.48 -1.33 9.55
CA VAL A 235 13.44 0.16 9.54
C VAL A 235 14.84 0.76 9.33
N ALA A 236 14.92 1.80 8.51
CA ALA A 236 16.15 2.54 8.20
C ALA A 236 17.26 1.68 7.54
N THR A 237 16.88 0.61 6.86
CA THR A 237 17.81 -0.20 6.06
C THR A 237 17.34 -0.30 4.61
N SER A 238 18.24 -0.74 3.74
CA SER A 238 17.91 -1.11 2.37
C SER A 238 18.42 -2.50 2.06
N SER A 239 17.72 -3.20 1.17
CA SER A 239 18.08 -4.55 0.73
C SER A 239 17.72 -4.73 -0.74
N LYS A 240 18.31 -5.72 -1.39
CA LYS A 240 18.04 -6.03 -2.79
C LYS A 240 18.12 -7.51 -3.08
N GLN A 241 17.29 -7.97 -4.02
CA GLN A 241 17.29 -9.37 -4.50
C GLN A 241 17.08 -9.41 -6.01
N ILE A 242 17.54 -10.49 -6.63
CA ILE A 242 17.44 -10.68 -8.08
C ILE A 242 16.35 -11.72 -8.37
N ILE A 243 15.45 -11.40 -9.29
CA ILE A 243 14.51 -12.35 -9.90
C ILE A 243 15.06 -12.72 -11.28
N THR A 244 15.18 -14.01 -11.55
CA THR A 244 15.58 -14.54 -12.87
C THR A 244 14.39 -15.21 -13.53
N GLY A 245 13.97 -14.67 -14.67
CA GLY A 245 13.00 -15.30 -15.57
C GLY A 245 13.71 -16.07 -16.69
N VAL A 246 12.92 -16.65 -17.59
CA VAL A 246 13.42 -17.40 -18.75
C VAL A 246 14.20 -16.50 -19.70
N TYR A 247 13.71 -15.28 -19.92
CA TYR A 247 14.21 -14.32 -20.91
C TYR A 247 14.63 -12.99 -20.30
N GLY A 248 15.01 -12.98 -19.01
CA GLY A 248 15.40 -11.72 -18.38
C GLY A 248 15.67 -11.81 -16.89
N LYS A 249 16.25 -10.76 -16.36
CA LYS A 249 16.59 -10.60 -14.94
C LYS A 249 16.23 -9.20 -14.48
N VAL A 250 15.67 -9.12 -13.28
CA VAL A 250 15.39 -7.83 -12.61
C VAL A 250 15.98 -7.84 -11.21
N GLU A 251 16.44 -6.67 -10.74
CA GLU A 251 16.82 -6.42 -9.36
C GLU A 251 15.68 -5.68 -8.67
N VAL A 252 15.15 -6.24 -7.59
CA VAL A 252 14.21 -5.55 -6.72
C VAL A 252 14.98 -4.94 -5.56
N ARG A 253 14.84 -3.64 -5.35
CA ARG A 253 15.43 -2.89 -4.23
C ARG A 253 14.33 -2.41 -3.31
N ILE A 254 14.55 -2.60 -2.01
CA ILE A 254 13.66 -2.13 -0.96
C ILE A 254 14.43 -1.19 -0.06
N THR A 255 13.85 -0.03 0.22
CA THR A 255 14.29 0.88 1.29
C THR A 255 13.18 1.00 2.33
N TRP A 256 13.52 0.78 3.59
CA TRP A 256 12.57 0.75 4.71
C TRP A 256 12.60 2.07 5.49
N TYR A 257 11.44 2.68 5.68
CA TYR A 257 11.21 3.90 6.48
C TYR A 257 10.28 3.67 7.66
#